data_AF-A0A5B7DMY1-F1
#
_entry.id   AF-A0A5B7DMY1-F1
#
_cell.length_a   1.000
_cell.length_b   1.000
_cell.length_c   1.000
_cell.angle_alpha   90.00
_cell.angle_beta   90.00
_cell.angle_gamma   90.00
#
_symmetry.space_group_name_H-M   'P 1'
#
loop_
_entity.id
_entity.type
_entity.pdbx_description
1 polymer ?
#
loop_
_entity_poly.entity_id
_entity_poly.type
_entity_poly.pdbx_seq_one_letter_code
_entity_poly.pdbx_strand_id
1 'polypeptide(L)'
;MNGIQLYCRLPEDVGHDGLPPRQGAKEFSITSNVARWGTWRGKRTCTEGLLTGLKMKSEEDQGFFIDDTAANDLEMQCNHSTKTLNGGGNQWGYYSSWSTCPQGWAICGLMTRVEAESAYDDSALNDVRMYCCQV
;
A
#
# COMPACT_ATOMS: atom_id res chain seq x y z
N MET A 1 2.06 11.34 -3.67
CA MET A 1 2.68 10.36 -2.75
C MET A 1 3.91 9.81 -3.46
N ASN A 2 5.00 9.50 -2.76
CA ASN A 2 6.29 9.25 -3.42
C ASN A 2 6.79 7.82 -3.27
N GLY A 3 6.18 7.02 -2.41
CA GLY A 3 6.57 5.62 -2.23
C GLY A 3 5.69 4.91 -1.23
N ILE A 4 5.72 3.58 -1.28
CA ILE A 4 5.04 2.69 -0.34
C ILE A 4 6.07 1.69 0.18
N GLN A 5 6.11 1.51 1.49
CA GLN A 5 6.91 0.50 2.17
C GLN A 5 5.98 -0.46 2.92
N LEU A 6 6.08 -1.75 2.62
CA LEU A 6 5.38 -2.79 3.39
C LEU A 6 6.33 -3.38 4.43
N TYR A 7 5.76 -3.75 5.57
CA TYR A 7 6.45 -4.50 6.63
C TYR A 7 5.91 -5.92 6.65
N CYS A 8 6.81 -6.87 6.50
CA CYS A 8 6.52 -8.25 6.18
C CYS A 8 7.18 -9.19 7.19
N ARG A 9 6.61 -10.38 7.30
CA ARG A 9 7.22 -11.54 7.93
C ARG A 9 7.17 -12.69 6.94
N LEU A 10 8.00 -13.70 7.16
CA LEU A 10 7.96 -14.90 6.34
C LEU A 10 6.62 -15.63 6.54
N PRO A 11 6.10 -16.33 5.51
CA PRO A 11 4.84 -17.07 5.60
C PRO A 11 4.75 -18.00 6.81
N GLU A 12 5.85 -18.69 7.16
CA GLU A 12 5.92 -19.58 8.32
C GLU A 12 5.85 -18.87 9.69
N ASP A 13 6.03 -17.55 9.70
CA ASP A 13 6.15 -16.72 10.89
C ASP A 13 4.93 -15.83 11.15
N VAL A 14 4.07 -15.63 10.13
CA VAL A 14 2.75 -15.00 10.29
C VAL A 14 1.83 -16.02 10.93
N GLY A 15 1.61 -15.93 12.24
CA GLY A 15 0.66 -16.82 12.93
C GLY A 15 -0.66 -16.89 12.15
N HIS A 16 -0.94 -18.06 11.57
CA HIS A 16 -2.17 -18.29 10.83
C HIS A 16 -3.35 -18.28 11.82
N ASP A 17 -4.56 -17.95 11.34
CA ASP A 17 -5.81 -18.08 12.11
C ASP A 17 -5.95 -17.19 13.37
N GLY A 18 -5.31 -16.01 13.37
CA GLY A 18 -5.41 -15.05 14.48
C GLY A 18 -4.47 -15.36 15.65
N LEU A 19 -3.51 -16.26 15.45
CA LEU A 19 -2.43 -16.52 16.40
C LEU A 19 -1.34 -15.44 16.33
N PRO A 20 -0.64 -15.16 17.44
CA PRO A 20 0.51 -14.25 17.42
C PRO A 20 1.65 -14.82 16.54
N PRO A 21 2.56 -13.97 16.03
CA PRO A 21 3.75 -14.42 15.32
C PRO A 21 4.58 -15.40 16.15
N ARG A 22 5.25 -16.35 15.47
CA ARG A 22 6.10 -17.34 16.15
C ARG A 22 7.23 -16.65 16.92
N GLN A 23 7.66 -17.25 18.03
CA GLN A 23 8.77 -16.73 18.83
C GLN A 23 10.05 -16.70 17.98
N GLY A 24 10.63 -15.51 17.82
CA GLY A 24 11.82 -15.30 16.96
C GLY A 24 11.52 -14.88 15.52
N ALA A 25 10.24 -14.73 15.15
CA ALA A 25 9.83 -14.21 13.85
C ALA A 25 10.52 -12.87 13.54
N LYS A 26 11.21 -12.81 12.40
CA LYS A 26 11.89 -11.59 11.96
C LYS A 26 11.01 -10.79 11.03
N GLU A 27 10.91 -9.50 11.31
CA GLU A 27 10.30 -8.54 10.40
C GLU A 27 11.33 -7.99 9.42
N PHE A 28 10.92 -7.83 8.17
CA PHE A 28 11.68 -7.15 7.14
C PHE A 28 10.76 -6.19 6.39
N SER A 29 11.32 -5.22 5.66
CA SER A 29 10.53 -4.30 4.85
C SER A 29 10.85 -4.47 3.37
N ILE A 30 9.85 -4.19 2.53
CA ILE A 30 9.97 -4.20 1.08
C ILE A 30 9.44 -2.91 0.48
N THR A 31 10.03 -2.50 -0.63
CA THR A 31 9.57 -1.42 -1.50
C THR A 31 9.65 -1.90 -2.94
N SER A 32 8.88 -1.26 -3.83
CA SER A 32 9.13 -1.28 -5.27
C SER A 32 9.90 0.01 -5.62
N ASN A 33 9.76 0.54 -6.84
CA ASN A 33 10.22 1.88 -7.20
C ASN A 33 9.63 2.95 -6.26
N VAL A 34 10.45 3.90 -5.86
CA VAL A 34 10.08 5.05 -5.04
C VAL A 34 10.67 6.31 -5.68
N ALA A 35 9.96 7.42 -5.57
CA ALA A 35 10.50 8.72 -5.91
C ALA A 35 11.48 9.19 -4.83
N ARG A 36 12.40 10.07 -5.23
CA ARG A 36 13.55 10.49 -4.42
C ARG A 36 13.19 11.40 -3.24
N TRP A 37 12.10 12.16 -3.36
CA TRP A 37 11.75 13.20 -2.40
C TRP A 37 10.72 12.73 -1.37
N GLY A 38 10.65 13.46 -0.24
CA GLY A 38 9.70 13.22 0.85
C GLY A 38 10.32 12.43 2.02
N THR A 39 9.51 12.20 3.05
CA THR A 39 9.90 11.43 4.23
C THR A 39 8.92 10.28 4.47
N TRP A 40 9.45 9.14 4.91
CA TRP A 40 8.61 8.01 5.30
C TRP A 40 7.75 8.37 6.49
N ARG A 41 6.47 8.06 6.39
CA ARG A 41 5.55 8.12 7.52
C ARG A 41 5.74 6.90 8.41
N GLY A 42 5.34 7.03 9.68
CA GLY A 42 5.44 5.93 10.64
C GLY A 42 4.68 4.69 10.20
N LYS A 43 5.22 3.52 10.56
CA LYS A 43 4.60 2.21 10.32
C LYS A 43 3.20 2.15 10.93
N ARG A 44 2.26 1.58 10.18
CA ARG A 44 0.93 1.21 10.65
C ARG A 44 0.79 -0.31 10.56
N THR A 45 0.13 -0.90 11.54
CA THR A 45 0.01 -2.36 11.65
C THR A 45 -1.43 -2.72 11.95
N CYS A 46 -1.94 -3.77 11.31
CA CYS A 46 -3.20 -4.37 11.70
C CYS A 46 -3.09 -4.86 13.15
N THR A 47 -4.11 -4.61 13.96
CA THR A 47 -4.16 -5.15 15.33
C THR A 47 -4.24 -6.68 15.30
N GLU A 48 -4.91 -7.22 14.30
CA GLU A 48 -5.10 -8.66 14.07
C GLU A 48 -5.03 -8.95 12.56
N GLY A 49 -4.43 -10.09 12.21
CA GLY A 49 -4.36 -10.57 10.83
C GLY A 49 -3.43 -9.77 9.91
N LEU A 50 -3.63 -9.95 8.61
CA LEU A 50 -2.77 -9.43 7.54
C LEU A 50 -3.50 -8.40 6.68
N LEU A 51 -2.73 -7.68 5.87
CA LEU A 51 -3.28 -6.78 4.86
C LEU A 51 -3.92 -7.61 3.75
N THR A 52 -5.13 -7.24 3.34
CA THR A 52 -5.97 -8.06 2.43
C THR A 52 -6.57 -7.25 1.31
N GLY A 53 -6.62 -5.92 1.42
CA GLY A 53 -7.10 -5.07 0.36
C GLY A 53 -6.53 -3.67 0.43
N LEU A 54 -6.71 -2.92 -0.65
CA LEU A 54 -6.33 -1.52 -0.76
C LEU A 54 -7.40 -0.72 -1.50
N LYS A 55 -7.45 0.58 -1.23
CA LYS A 55 -8.01 1.58 -2.12
C LYS A 55 -7.06 2.77 -2.12
N MET A 56 -6.91 3.39 -3.27
CA MET A 56 -6.01 4.53 -3.45
C MET A 56 -6.85 5.80 -3.56
N LYS A 57 -6.35 6.91 -3.02
CA LYS A 57 -6.94 8.23 -3.23
C LYS A 57 -6.16 8.94 -4.33
N SER A 58 -6.86 9.42 -5.35
CA SER A 58 -6.35 10.30 -6.39
C SER A 58 -7.43 11.32 -6.72
N GLU A 59 -7.09 12.47 -7.28
CA GLU A 59 -8.10 13.35 -7.87
C GLU A 59 -8.71 12.69 -9.13
N GLU A 60 -9.84 13.20 -9.59
CA GLU A 60 -10.45 12.71 -10.84
C GLU A 60 -9.63 13.18 -12.03
N ASP A 61 -9.63 12.37 -13.10
CA ASP A 61 -9.06 12.71 -14.39
C ASP A 61 -9.54 14.11 -14.82
N GLN A 62 -8.61 15.08 -14.83
CA GLN A 62 -8.89 16.47 -15.16
C GLN A 62 -8.95 16.70 -16.69
N GLY A 63 -8.93 15.61 -17.49
CA GLY A 63 -9.11 15.63 -18.94
C GLY A 63 -7.79 15.74 -19.73
N PHE A 64 -7.92 15.78 -21.06
CA PHE A 64 -6.87 15.61 -22.09
C PHE A 64 -5.63 16.54 -22.01
N PHE A 65 -5.60 17.51 -21.10
CA PHE A 65 -4.54 18.53 -21.00
C PHE A 65 -3.85 18.59 -19.63
N ILE A 66 -4.22 17.73 -18.67
CA ILE A 66 -3.71 17.76 -17.30
C ILE A 66 -3.27 16.35 -16.90
N ASP A 67 -2.10 16.28 -16.28
CA ASP A 67 -1.34 15.07 -16.02
C ASP A 67 -2.10 13.99 -15.23
N ASP A 68 -1.72 12.74 -15.47
CA ASP A 68 -2.30 11.54 -14.88
C ASP A 68 -2.23 11.65 -13.35
N THR A 69 -3.38 11.57 -12.69
CA THR A 69 -3.51 12.06 -11.32
C THR A 69 -2.65 11.28 -10.32
N ALA A 70 -1.67 11.96 -9.71
CA ALA A 70 -0.80 11.42 -8.68
C ALA A 70 -1.59 10.81 -7.49
N ALA A 71 -1.09 9.72 -6.94
CA ALA A 71 -1.65 9.10 -5.74
C ALA A 71 -1.48 10.04 -4.53
N ASN A 72 -2.58 10.40 -3.89
CA ASN A 72 -2.61 11.33 -2.77
C ASN A 72 -2.61 10.64 -1.40
N ASP A 73 -3.24 9.48 -1.29
CA ASP A 73 -3.29 8.65 -0.09
C ASP A 73 -3.55 7.17 -0.47
N LEU A 74 -3.41 6.28 0.51
CA LEU A 74 -3.74 4.87 0.37
C LEU A 74 -4.39 4.37 1.65
N GLU A 75 -5.49 3.62 1.54
CA GLU A 75 -6.12 2.97 2.69
C GLU A 75 -6.07 1.45 2.50
N MET A 76 -5.65 0.72 3.53
CA MET A 76 -5.50 -0.74 3.46
C MET A 76 -6.47 -1.45 4.40
N GLN A 77 -7.02 -2.56 3.95
CA GLN A 77 -7.95 -3.40 4.70
C GLN A 77 -7.19 -4.49 5.46
N CYS A 78 -7.55 -4.67 6.73
CA CYS A 78 -7.05 -5.77 7.55
C CYS A 78 -8.03 -6.94 7.55
N ASN A 79 -7.53 -8.14 7.27
CA ASN A 79 -8.24 -9.41 7.43
C ASN A 79 -9.67 -9.46 6.86
N HIS A 80 -9.89 -8.96 5.64
CA HIS A 80 -11.20 -8.90 4.97
C HIS A 80 -12.30 -8.23 5.81
N SER A 81 -11.93 -7.35 6.74
CA SER A 81 -12.82 -6.74 7.73
C SER A 81 -13.06 -5.25 7.45
N THR A 82 -13.90 -4.60 8.25
CA THR A 82 -14.06 -3.14 8.20
C THR A 82 -12.92 -2.37 8.87
N LYS A 83 -11.97 -3.07 9.53
CA LYS A 83 -10.78 -2.44 10.12
C LYS A 83 -9.80 -2.05 9.01
N THR A 84 -9.39 -0.79 8.99
CA THR A 84 -8.49 -0.25 7.96
C THR A 84 -7.32 0.53 8.54
N LEU A 85 -6.25 0.65 7.75
CA LEU A 85 -5.08 1.48 8.01
C LEU A 85 -5.06 2.61 6.98
N ASN A 86 -5.20 3.86 7.43
CA ASN A 86 -5.08 5.03 6.56
C ASN A 86 -3.60 5.38 6.34
N GLY A 87 -3.18 5.69 5.11
CA GLY A 87 -1.81 6.03 4.71
C GLY A 87 -1.35 7.41 5.17
N GLY A 88 -2.29 8.26 5.59
CA GLY A 88 -2.07 9.60 6.12
C GLY A 88 -1.78 10.62 5.04
N GLY A 89 -1.93 10.28 3.77
CA GLY A 89 -1.77 11.17 2.64
C GLY A 89 -2.59 12.45 2.73
N ASN A 90 -2.60 13.25 1.66
CA ASN A 90 -3.31 14.52 1.69
C ASN A 90 -4.84 14.32 1.60
N GLN A 91 -5.57 15.43 1.80
CA GLN A 91 -7.02 15.42 1.84
C GLN A 91 -7.69 15.44 0.45
N TRP A 92 -6.93 15.65 -0.62
CA TRP A 92 -7.45 15.91 -1.97
C TRP A 92 -7.74 14.64 -2.75
N GLY A 93 -8.81 14.68 -3.54
CA GLY A 93 -9.26 13.58 -4.39
C GLY A 93 -10.22 12.61 -3.70
N TYR A 94 -10.54 11.54 -4.42
CA TYR A 94 -11.50 10.51 -4.03
C TYR A 94 -10.84 9.15 -3.96
N TYR A 95 -11.32 8.33 -3.04
CA TYR A 95 -10.87 6.94 -2.97
C TYR A 95 -11.50 6.11 -4.08
N SER A 96 -10.69 5.25 -4.69
CA SER A 96 -11.14 4.18 -5.57
C SER A 96 -12.05 3.19 -4.82
N SER A 97 -12.69 2.30 -5.58
CA SER A 97 -13.25 1.07 -5.00
C SER A 97 -12.13 0.21 -4.40
N TRP A 98 -12.50 -0.65 -3.45
CA TRP A 98 -11.59 -1.61 -2.86
C TRP A 98 -11.12 -2.64 -3.88
N SER A 99 -9.82 -2.87 -3.93
CA SER A 99 -9.20 -4.05 -4.54
C SER A 99 -8.76 -4.97 -3.41
N THR A 100 -9.44 -6.11 -3.27
CA THR A 100 -9.23 -7.06 -2.18
C THR A 100 -8.76 -8.40 -2.73
N CYS A 101 -7.81 -9.03 -2.04
CA CYS A 101 -7.39 -10.40 -2.30
C CYS A 101 -8.57 -11.38 -2.16
N PRO A 102 -8.48 -12.59 -2.74
CA PRO A 102 -9.45 -13.64 -2.45
C PRO A 102 -9.47 -14.04 -0.96
N GLN A 103 -10.55 -14.71 -0.53
CA GLN A 103 -10.61 -15.30 0.81
C GLN A 103 -9.50 -16.35 0.99
N GLY A 104 -8.85 -16.35 2.16
CA GLY A 104 -7.66 -17.18 2.43
C GLY A 104 -6.37 -16.66 1.80
N TRP A 105 -6.36 -15.41 1.30
CA TRP A 105 -5.18 -14.77 0.72
C TRP A 105 -4.91 -13.43 1.40
N ALA A 106 -3.64 -13.03 1.41
CA ALA A 106 -3.16 -11.76 1.94
C ALA A 106 -2.16 -11.10 0.99
N ILE A 107 -1.94 -9.79 1.17
CA ILE A 107 -0.96 -9.02 0.42
C ILE A 107 0.45 -9.50 0.82
N CYS A 108 1.22 -9.94 -0.16
CA CYS A 108 2.58 -10.47 0.01
C CYS A 108 3.63 -9.70 -0.81
N GLY A 109 3.22 -8.72 -1.61
CA GLY A 109 4.12 -7.92 -2.42
C GLY A 109 3.45 -6.71 -3.04
N LEU A 110 4.26 -5.83 -3.63
CA LEU A 110 3.81 -4.63 -4.32
C LEU A 110 4.65 -4.34 -5.56
N MET A 111 4.02 -3.68 -6.52
CA MET A 111 4.65 -3.05 -7.68
C MET A 111 4.06 -1.65 -7.83
N THR A 112 4.92 -0.65 -7.85
CA THR A 112 4.56 0.77 -7.95
C THR A 112 4.89 1.31 -9.33
N ARG A 113 4.02 2.17 -9.86
CA ARG A 113 4.30 3.03 -11.01
C ARG A 113 4.68 4.40 -10.48
N VAL A 114 5.93 4.80 -10.71
CA VAL A 114 6.46 6.10 -10.32
C VAL A 114 6.91 6.80 -11.59
N GLU A 115 6.61 8.08 -11.69
CA GLU A 115 7.04 8.92 -12.81
C GLU A 115 8.57 9.03 -12.87
N ALA A 116 9.09 9.15 -14.08
CA ALA A 116 10.51 9.39 -14.27
C ALA A 116 10.89 10.76 -13.71
N GLU A 117 12.09 10.86 -13.12
CA GLU A 117 12.63 12.15 -12.69
C GLU A 117 12.81 13.06 -13.91
N SER A 118 12.18 14.24 -13.89
CA SER A 118 12.43 15.33 -14.82
C SER A 118 13.12 16.47 -14.07
N ALA A 119 13.83 17.35 -14.78
CA ALA A 119 14.50 18.49 -14.15
C ALA A 119 13.53 19.57 -13.63
N TYR A 120 12.23 19.44 -13.91
CA TYR A 120 11.23 20.48 -13.71
C TYR A 120 10.02 20.02 -12.88
N ASP A 121 9.70 18.72 -12.86
CA ASP A 121 8.53 18.17 -12.17
C ASP A 121 8.93 17.21 -11.04
N ASP A 122 8.17 17.26 -9.95
CA ASP A 122 8.33 16.36 -8.82
C ASP A 122 7.80 14.97 -9.17
N SER A 123 8.67 13.95 -9.18
CA SER A 123 8.24 12.56 -9.41
C SER A 123 7.18 12.11 -8.41
N ALA A 124 6.02 11.69 -8.92
CA ALA A 124 4.93 11.15 -8.12
C ALA A 124 4.72 9.65 -8.36
N LEU A 125 4.17 8.97 -7.34
CA LEU A 125 3.57 7.64 -7.48
C LEU A 125 2.20 7.80 -8.12
N ASN A 126 1.98 7.16 -9.27
CA ASN A 126 0.72 7.26 -10.02
C ASN A 126 -0.16 6.04 -9.81
N ASP A 127 0.43 4.86 -9.57
CA ASP A 127 -0.34 3.63 -9.40
C ASP A 127 0.39 2.59 -8.55
N VAL A 128 -0.38 1.66 -8.00
CA VAL A 128 0.13 0.51 -7.26
C VAL A 128 -0.67 -0.75 -7.56
N ARG A 129 0.06 -1.82 -7.89
CA ARG A 129 -0.45 -3.18 -7.92
C ARG A 129 0.06 -3.93 -6.71
N MET A 130 -0.85 -4.55 -5.95
CA MET A 130 -0.48 -5.48 -4.87
C MET A 130 -0.55 -6.92 -5.37
N TYR A 131 0.32 -7.75 -4.83
CA TYR A 131 0.32 -9.19 -5.07
C TYR A 131 -0.32 -9.90 -3.88
N CYS A 132 -1.21 -10.83 -4.17
CA CYS A 132 -1.84 -11.68 -3.18
C CYS A 132 -1.17 -13.06 -3.17
N CYS A 133 -0.91 -13.59 -1.98
CA CYS A 133 -0.46 -14.97 -1.76
C CYS A 133 -1.43 -15.67 -0.83
N GLN A 134 -1.58 -16.98 -1.03
CA GLN A 134 -2.36 -17.81 -0.12
C GLN A 134 -1.69 -17.84 1.27
N VAL A 135 -2.52 -17.79 2.31
CA VAL A 135 -2.10 -17.86 3.72
C VAL A 135 -2.73 -19.04 4.43
#